data_AF-A0A1G0AHU2-F1
#
_entry.id   AF-A0A1G0AHU2-F1
#
_cell.length_a   1.000
_cell.length_b   1.000
_cell.length_c   1.000
_cell.angle_alpha   90.00
_cell.angle_beta   90.00
_cell.angle_gamma   90.00
#
_symmetry.space_group_name_H-M   'P 1'
#
loop_
_entity.id
_entity.type
_entity.pdbx_description
1 polymer ?
#
loop_
_entity_poly.entity_id
_entity_poly.type
_entity_poly.pdbx_seq_one_letter_code
_entity_poly.pdbx_strand_id
1 'polypeptide(L)'
;MLKTGENLCVGGGNDWNTCFRDILADPWGNDSIDVVATDPYPGTWCCGSNYRDWGALDTLLQIACDFGKEAATMETGFSTFDEPDNDQDNQDDFVNDALDEILTKTGTHNRQYPASAVQLTSWHELKDACTGCWTFPRQEPNFGIMMSNPPWGAKLAYDDLRYQVSRWQ
;
A
#
# COMPACT_ATOMS: atom_id res chain seq x y z
N MET A 1 7.87 -24.58 1.88
CA MET A 1 9.09 -23.93 1.38
C MET A 1 9.07 -22.52 1.95
N LEU A 2 10.11 -22.08 2.65
CA LEU A 2 10.17 -20.72 3.21
C LEU A 2 10.60 -19.77 2.08
N LYS A 3 9.80 -18.75 1.79
CA LYS A 3 10.12 -17.70 0.82
C LYS A 3 11.01 -16.66 1.51
N THR A 4 12.09 -16.24 0.86
CA THR A 4 12.98 -15.19 1.38
C THR A 4 12.46 -13.85 0.89
N GLY A 5 12.25 -12.89 1.80
CA GLY A 5 11.83 -11.52 1.44
C GLY A 5 13.01 -10.56 1.56
N GLU A 6 13.27 -9.79 0.51
CA GLU A 6 14.22 -8.68 0.54
C GLU A 6 13.51 -7.36 0.23
N ASN A 7 13.74 -6.34 1.06
CA ASN A 7 13.19 -5.00 0.85
C ASN A 7 14.17 -4.15 0.05
N LEU A 8 13.77 -3.77 -1.17
CA LEU A 8 14.53 -2.88 -2.05
C LEU A 8 13.80 -1.53 -2.12
N CYS A 9 14.31 -0.54 -1.38
CA CYS A 9 13.82 0.84 -1.46
C CYS A 9 14.52 1.57 -2.61
N VAL A 10 13.78 1.93 -3.66
CA VAL A 10 14.29 2.83 -4.71
C VAL A 10 13.73 4.23 -4.44
N GLY A 11 14.53 5.07 -3.78
CA GLY A 11 14.16 6.44 -3.44
C GLY A 11 13.85 7.30 -4.66
N GLY A 12 12.84 8.18 -4.51
CA GLY A 12 12.36 9.09 -5.55
C GLY A 12 13.47 9.95 -6.16
N GLY A 13 13.68 9.79 -7.47
CA GLY A 13 14.66 10.53 -8.26
C GLY A 13 15.30 9.71 -9.40
N ASN A 14 15.31 8.38 -9.28
CA ASN A 14 15.79 7.46 -10.30
C ASN A 14 14.61 6.71 -10.95
N ASP A 15 14.80 6.21 -12.18
CA ASP A 15 13.83 5.35 -12.89
C ASP A 15 13.70 4.00 -12.15
N TRP A 16 12.87 3.98 -11.10
CA TRP A 16 12.67 2.84 -10.22
C TRP A 16 12.24 1.60 -11.00
N ASN A 17 11.47 1.78 -12.07
CA ASN A 17 10.99 0.71 -12.91
C ASN A 17 12.16 0.01 -13.61
N THR A 18 13.07 0.77 -14.22
CA THR A 18 14.29 0.20 -14.83
C THR A 18 15.17 -0.49 -13.79
N CYS A 19 15.48 0.16 -12.66
CA CYS A 19 16.32 -0.46 -11.63
C CYS A 19 15.71 -1.75 -11.06
N PHE A 20 14.39 -1.78 -10.85
CA PHE A 20 13.71 -2.95 -10.32
C PHE A 20 13.69 -4.10 -11.32
N ARG A 21 13.48 -3.79 -12.61
CA ARG A 21 13.56 -4.78 -13.69
C ARG A 21 14.98 -5.30 -13.88
N ASP A 22 16.01 -4.48 -13.73
CA ASP A 22 17.40 -4.91 -13.80
C ASP A 22 17.74 -5.92 -12.70
N ILE A 23 17.22 -5.72 -11.48
CA ILE A 23 17.37 -6.69 -10.38
C ILE A 23 16.71 -8.01 -10.72
N LEU A 24 15.49 -7.99 -11.26
CA LEU A 24 14.77 -9.21 -11.64
C LEU A 24 15.34 -9.89 -12.89
N ALA A 25 16.08 -9.16 -13.73
CA ALA A 25 16.77 -9.71 -14.89
C ALA A 25 18.11 -10.35 -14.54
N ASP A 26 18.70 -9.99 -13.40
CA ASP A 26 19.89 -10.67 -12.88
C ASP A 26 19.56 -12.14 -12.50
N PRO A 27 20.44 -13.12 -12.79
CA PRO A 27 20.18 -14.52 -12.46
C PRO A 27 19.81 -14.77 -11.00
N TRP A 28 20.47 -14.07 -10.06
CA TRP A 28 20.14 -14.22 -8.64
C TRP A 28 18.74 -13.67 -8.35
N GLY A 29 18.39 -12.48 -8.85
CA GLY A 29 17.08 -11.88 -8.60
C GLY A 29 15.96 -12.68 -9.25
N ASN A 30 16.18 -13.17 -10.47
CA ASN A 30 15.22 -14.03 -11.14
C ASN A 30 15.01 -15.37 -10.43
N ASP A 31 16.05 -15.99 -9.86
CA ASP A 31 15.90 -17.31 -9.23
C ASP A 31 15.52 -17.24 -7.75
N SER A 32 15.80 -16.12 -7.07
CA SER A 32 15.69 -16.02 -5.60
C SER A 32 14.50 -15.18 -5.13
N ILE A 33 13.95 -14.29 -5.97
CA ILE A 33 12.81 -13.45 -5.61
C ILE A 33 11.53 -14.14 -6.09
N ASP A 34 10.64 -14.44 -5.14
CA ASP A 34 9.33 -15.05 -5.42
C ASP A 34 8.21 -14.01 -5.55
N VAL A 35 8.32 -12.92 -4.78
CA VAL A 35 7.27 -11.90 -4.64
C VAL A 35 7.87 -10.53 -4.86
N VAL A 36 7.21 -9.72 -5.68
CA VAL A 36 7.49 -8.29 -5.82
C VAL A 36 6.45 -7.48 -5.07
N ALA A 37 6.86 -6.40 -4.42
CA ALA A 37 5.98 -5.62 -3.54
C ALA A 37 6.05 -4.12 -3.84
N THR A 38 4.97 -3.41 -3.50
CA THR A 38 4.90 -1.95 -3.55
C THR A 38 4.30 -1.38 -2.27
N ASP A 39 4.70 -0.14 -1.95
CA ASP A 39 4.16 0.67 -0.85
C ASP A 39 3.48 1.95 -1.37
N PRO A 40 2.34 1.84 -2.06
CA PRO A 40 1.64 2.96 -2.67
C PRO A 40 0.75 3.68 -1.65
N TYR A 41 0.84 5.01 -1.65
CA TYR A 41 0.03 5.87 -0.79
C TYR A 41 -0.59 7.02 -1.61
N PRO A 42 -1.48 6.70 -2.58
CA PRO A 42 -2.03 7.71 -3.47
C PRO A 42 -2.84 8.74 -2.69
N GLY A 43 -2.42 9.99 -2.77
CA GLY A 43 -3.17 11.10 -2.20
C GLY A 43 -2.99 11.37 -0.72
N THR A 44 -2.27 10.54 0.02
CA THR A 44 -2.01 10.85 1.43
C THR A 44 -1.15 12.12 1.61
N TRP A 45 -0.41 12.60 0.60
CA TRP A 45 0.53 13.74 0.75
C TRP A 45 0.22 14.97 -0.13
N CYS A 46 -0.87 14.97 -0.89
CA CYS A 46 -1.24 16.13 -1.71
C CYS A 46 -2.73 16.46 -1.61
N CYS A 47 -3.04 17.76 -1.54
CA CYS A 47 -4.40 18.26 -1.42
C CYS A 47 -5.23 17.95 -2.67
N GLY A 48 -6.49 17.53 -2.48
CA GLY A 48 -7.44 17.24 -3.57
C GLY A 48 -7.13 15.98 -4.37
N SER A 49 -6.54 14.97 -3.73
CA SER A 49 -5.96 13.84 -4.42
C SER A 49 -6.94 12.78 -4.85
N ASN A 50 -6.64 12.19 -6.00
CA ASN A 50 -7.35 11.05 -6.54
C ASN A 50 -6.88 9.77 -5.84
N TYR A 51 -7.62 9.28 -4.85
CA TYR A 51 -7.35 8.00 -4.17
C TYR A 51 -7.35 6.79 -5.11
N ARG A 52 -7.79 6.98 -6.36
CA ARG A 52 -7.79 5.95 -7.42
C ARG A 52 -6.56 6.00 -8.34
N ASP A 53 -5.57 6.86 -8.10
CA ASP A 53 -4.32 6.88 -8.89
C ASP A 53 -3.34 5.78 -8.47
N TRP A 54 -3.58 4.57 -9.00
CA TRP A 54 -2.83 3.36 -8.68
C TRP A 54 -1.84 2.96 -9.79
N GLY A 55 -1.34 3.90 -10.58
CA GLY A 55 -0.44 3.61 -11.71
C GLY A 55 0.86 2.89 -11.32
N ALA A 56 1.37 3.14 -10.11
CA ALA A 56 2.52 2.42 -9.57
C ALA A 56 2.21 0.93 -9.32
N LEU A 57 1.00 0.62 -8.81
CA LEU A 57 0.53 -0.76 -8.65
C LEU A 57 0.35 -1.43 -10.01
N ASP A 58 -0.26 -0.75 -10.99
CA ASP A 58 -0.42 -1.29 -12.35
C ASP A 58 0.94 -1.66 -12.96
N THR A 59 1.96 -0.81 -12.76
CA THR A 59 3.33 -1.07 -13.22
C THR A 59 3.94 -2.27 -12.50
N LEU A 60 3.78 -2.39 -11.18
CA LEU A 60 4.29 -3.53 -10.42
C LEU A 60 3.62 -4.84 -10.86
N LEU A 61 2.30 -4.83 -11.08
CA LEU A 61 1.56 -6.00 -11.54
C LEU A 61 2.04 -6.47 -12.92
N GLN A 62 2.37 -5.54 -13.82
CA GLN A 62 2.98 -5.89 -15.09
C GLN A 62 4.38 -6.49 -14.92
N ILE A 63 5.21 -5.93 -14.03
CA ILE A 63 6.54 -6.50 -13.72
C ILE A 63 6.40 -7.93 -13.19
N ALA A 64 5.44 -8.18 -12.30
CA ALA A 64 5.16 -9.51 -11.76
C ALA A 64 4.85 -10.51 -12.89
N CYS A 65 4.03 -10.12 -13.86
CA CYS A 65 3.78 -10.94 -15.05
C CYS A 65 5.02 -11.17 -15.91
N ASP A 66 5.79 -10.11 -16.19
CA ASP A 66 6.95 -10.17 -17.09
C ASP A 66 8.03 -11.14 -16.59
N PHE A 67 8.19 -11.26 -15.27
CA PHE A 67 9.20 -12.10 -14.62
C PHE A 67 8.62 -13.35 -13.94
N GLY A 68 7.32 -13.62 -14.10
CA GLY A 68 6.65 -14.77 -13.48
C GLY A 68 6.72 -14.77 -11.96
N LYS A 69 6.58 -13.59 -11.34
CA LYS A 69 6.58 -13.37 -9.88
C LYS A 69 5.17 -13.20 -9.36
N GLU A 70 4.97 -13.54 -8.10
CA GLU A 70 3.79 -13.11 -7.34
C GLU A 70 3.92 -11.64 -6.95
N ALA A 71 2.80 -11.00 -6.60
CA ALA A 71 2.77 -9.59 -6.24
C ALA A 71 2.22 -9.35 -4.82
N ALA A 72 2.54 -8.21 -4.24
CA ALA A 72 1.98 -7.74 -2.98
C ALA A 72 1.92 -6.21 -2.90
N THR A 73 0.98 -5.70 -2.11
CA THR A 73 0.98 -4.34 -1.59
C THR A 73 1.38 -4.44 -0.12
N MET A 74 2.63 -4.11 0.20
CA MET A 74 3.17 -4.31 1.55
C MET A 74 2.73 -3.23 2.51
N GLU A 75 2.59 -1.99 2.02
CA GLU A 75 2.02 -0.91 2.81
C GLU A 75 1.14 0.00 1.96
N THR A 76 -0.04 0.31 2.48
CA THR A 76 -0.83 1.45 2.00
C THR A 76 -1.63 2.00 3.16
N GLY A 77 -1.95 3.28 3.12
CA GLY A 77 -2.68 3.91 4.20
C GLY A 77 -2.92 5.38 3.92
N PHE A 78 -3.51 6.04 4.90
CA PHE A 78 -3.74 7.47 4.85
C PHE A 78 -3.46 8.07 6.21
N SER A 79 -2.61 9.09 6.21
CA SER A 79 -2.22 9.80 7.42
C SER A 79 -3.17 10.94 7.71
N THR A 80 -3.66 11.00 8.94
CA THR A 80 -4.50 12.10 9.41
C THR A 80 -3.63 13.22 9.99
N PHE A 81 -2.74 13.80 9.16
CA PHE A 81 -1.63 14.68 9.60
C PHE A 81 -1.88 16.19 9.45
N ASP A 82 -3.01 16.64 8.90
CA ASP A 82 -3.36 18.05 8.79
C ASP A 82 -4.90 18.22 8.91
N GLU A 83 -5.38 19.43 9.21
CA GLU A 83 -6.81 19.75 9.21
C GLU A 83 -7.05 21.11 8.54
N PRO A 84 -8.10 21.24 7.70
CA PRO A 84 -9.13 20.24 7.38
C PRO A 84 -8.71 19.24 6.30
N ASP A 85 -7.57 19.48 5.65
CA ASP A 85 -7.06 18.58 4.61
C ASP A 85 -6.28 17.45 5.29
N ASN A 86 -6.55 16.19 4.95
CA ASN A 86 -5.92 15.01 5.56
C ASN A 86 -6.37 14.75 7.01
N ASP A 87 -7.69 14.71 7.23
CA ASP A 87 -8.33 14.39 8.51
C ASP A 87 -8.91 12.94 8.55
N GLN A 88 -9.69 12.63 9.58
CA GLN A 88 -10.33 11.32 9.71
C GLN A 88 -11.45 11.06 8.69
N ASP A 89 -12.14 12.10 8.21
CA ASP A 89 -13.14 11.95 7.14
C ASP A 89 -12.43 11.60 5.83
N ASN A 90 -11.26 12.20 5.56
CA ASN A 90 -10.46 11.83 4.40
C ASN A 90 -9.86 10.43 4.49
N GLN A 91 -9.46 9.98 5.69
CA GLN A 91 -9.03 8.59 5.88
C GLN A 91 -10.18 7.60 5.59
N ASP A 92 -11.41 7.97 5.96
CA ASP A 92 -12.62 7.18 5.67
C ASP A 92 -12.92 7.13 4.17
N ASP A 93 -12.90 8.28 3.50
CA ASP A 93 -13.02 8.35 2.04
C ASP A 93 -11.93 7.54 1.34
N PHE A 94 -10.68 7.64 1.81
CA PHE A 94 -9.55 6.86 1.27
C PHE A 94 -9.81 5.37 1.42
N VAL A 95 -10.20 4.89 2.60
CA VAL A 95 -10.48 3.46 2.84
C VAL A 95 -11.54 2.94 1.87
N ASN A 96 -12.58 3.72 1.60
CA ASN A 96 -13.66 3.31 0.72
C ASN A 96 -13.29 3.37 -0.77
N ASP A 97 -12.60 4.42 -1.21
CA ASP A 97 -12.23 4.59 -2.62
C ASP A 97 -10.99 3.77 -3.01
N ALA A 98 -9.94 3.83 -2.20
CA ALA A 98 -8.66 3.19 -2.48
C ALA A 98 -8.76 1.67 -2.39
N LEU A 99 -9.35 1.12 -1.32
CA LEU A 99 -9.42 -0.32 -1.16
C LEU A 99 -10.38 -0.97 -2.17
N ASP A 100 -11.44 -0.29 -2.58
CA ASP A 100 -12.32 -0.77 -3.66
C ASP A 100 -11.57 -0.85 -5.01
N GLU A 101 -10.74 0.15 -5.31
CA GLU A 101 -9.88 0.15 -6.50
C GLU A 101 -8.84 -0.98 -6.43
N ILE A 102 -8.16 -1.14 -5.29
CA ILE A 102 -7.20 -2.25 -5.07
C ILE A 102 -7.91 -3.58 -5.27
N LEU A 103 -9.03 -3.83 -4.57
CA LEU A 103 -9.82 -5.06 -4.67
C LEU A 103 -10.18 -5.38 -6.14
N THR A 104 -10.62 -4.37 -6.88
CA THR A 104 -11.01 -4.52 -8.29
C THR A 104 -9.81 -4.85 -9.18
N LYS A 105 -8.69 -4.14 -9.00
CA LYS A 105 -7.45 -4.38 -9.74
C LYS A 105 -6.86 -5.75 -9.42
N THR A 106 -6.70 -6.09 -8.14
CA THR A 106 -6.15 -7.38 -7.71
C THR A 106 -7.04 -8.54 -8.15
N GLY A 107 -8.36 -8.42 -8.01
CA GLY A 107 -9.31 -9.45 -8.45
C GLY A 107 -9.32 -9.64 -9.97
N THR A 108 -9.13 -8.57 -10.74
CA THR A 108 -9.01 -8.67 -12.20
C THR A 108 -7.68 -9.29 -12.61
N HIS A 109 -6.58 -8.82 -12.01
CA HIS A 109 -5.24 -9.34 -12.25
C HIS A 109 -5.12 -10.83 -11.91
N ASN A 110 -5.55 -11.25 -10.72
CA ASN A 110 -5.46 -12.65 -10.27
C ASN A 110 -6.26 -13.60 -11.16
N ARG A 111 -7.39 -13.14 -11.73
CA ARG A 111 -8.16 -13.93 -12.71
C ARG A 111 -7.45 -14.08 -14.05
N GLN A 112 -6.73 -13.04 -14.50
CA GLN A 112 -6.03 -13.04 -15.78
C GLN A 112 -4.67 -13.74 -15.70
N TYR A 113 -3.96 -13.57 -14.58
CA TYR A 113 -2.58 -13.99 -14.38
C TYR A 113 -2.42 -14.78 -13.06
N PRO A 114 -3.01 -15.98 -12.95
CA PRO A 114 -3.02 -16.74 -11.69
C PRO A 114 -1.61 -17.17 -11.23
N ALA A 115 -0.64 -17.30 -12.13
CA ALA A 115 0.76 -17.59 -11.80
C ALA A 115 1.50 -16.38 -11.19
N SER A 116 0.98 -15.17 -11.39
CA SER A 116 1.53 -13.92 -10.89
C SER A 116 0.55 -13.20 -9.97
N ALA A 117 -0.20 -13.99 -9.20
CA ALA A 117 -1.27 -13.49 -8.37
C ALA A 117 -0.75 -12.60 -7.23
N VAL A 118 -1.52 -11.58 -6.90
CA VAL A 118 -1.38 -10.75 -5.70
C VAL A 118 -1.76 -11.58 -4.48
N GLN A 119 -0.82 -11.78 -3.56
CA GLN A 119 -0.98 -12.63 -2.38
C GLN A 119 -1.38 -11.87 -1.13
N LEU A 120 -0.97 -10.60 -1.05
CA LEU A 120 -1.09 -9.79 0.15
C LEU A 120 -1.34 -8.33 -0.23
N THR A 121 -2.25 -7.71 0.50
CA THR A 121 -2.36 -6.26 0.59
C THR A 121 -2.51 -5.91 2.07
N SER A 122 -1.62 -5.08 2.60
CA SER A 122 -1.62 -4.67 4.01
C SER A 122 -1.87 -3.18 4.19
N TRP A 123 -2.48 -2.86 5.34
CA TRP A 123 -2.72 -1.50 5.81
C TRP A 123 -1.58 -1.01 6.72
N HIS A 124 -1.10 0.20 6.47
CA HIS A 124 -0.20 0.95 7.32
C HIS A 124 -0.97 2.11 7.97
N GLU A 125 -1.16 2.15 9.30
CA GLU A 125 -0.76 1.16 10.30
C GLU A 125 -1.90 0.85 11.27
N LEU A 126 -1.73 -0.18 12.12
CA LEU A 126 -2.78 -0.59 13.05
C LEU A 126 -3.12 0.52 14.06
N LYS A 127 -2.10 1.23 14.56
CA LYS A 127 -2.22 2.20 15.64
C LYS A 127 -1.31 3.36 15.34
N ASP A 128 -1.78 4.58 15.55
CA ASP A 128 -0.95 5.78 15.45
C ASP A 128 0.35 5.58 16.26
N ALA A 129 1.49 5.96 15.69
CA ALA A 129 2.71 6.12 16.44
C ALA A 129 2.52 7.14 17.58
N CYS A 130 1.78 8.23 17.33
CA CYS A 130 1.34 9.19 18.34
C CYS A 130 0.16 10.05 17.86
N THR A 131 -1.05 9.77 18.38
CA THR A 131 -2.25 10.59 18.10
C THR A 131 -2.11 12.01 18.59
N GLY A 132 -2.27 12.97 17.67
CA GLY A 132 -2.22 14.40 17.96
C GLY A 132 -0.80 14.94 18.13
N CYS A 133 0.23 14.12 17.93
CA CYS A 133 1.58 14.62 17.77
C CYS A 133 1.73 15.19 16.35
N TRP A 134 1.86 16.51 16.24
CA TRP A 134 2.24 17.14 14.98
C TRP A 134 3.76 17.31 14.95
N THR A 135 4.47 16.39 14.31
CA THR A 135 5.93 16.52 14.08
C THR A 135 6.21 16.96 12.65
N PHE A 136 5.96 18.25 12.38
CA PHE A 136 6.51 18.90 11.20
C PHE A 136 8.05 18.80 11.24
N PRO A 137 8.76 18.36 10.18
CA PRO A 137 8.31 17.96 8.85
C PRO A 137 8.69 16.49 8.48
N ARG A 138 8.82 15.57 9.43
CA ARG A 138 9.47 14.25 9.14
C ARG A 138 8.86 13.01 9.74
N GLN A 139 7.93 13.15 10.67
CA GLN A 139 7.19 12.01 11.18
C GLN A 139 5.72 12.39 11.11
N GLU A 140 4.97 11.59 10.37
CA GLU A 140 3.53 11.66 10.25
C GLU A 140 2.98 10.55 11.15
N PRO A 141 2.80 10.79 12.46
CA PRO A 141 2.57 9.72 13.42
C PRO A 141 1.12 9.24 13.45
N ASN A 142 0.29 9.71 12.51
CA ASN A 142 -1.17 9.59 12.51
C ASN A 142 -1.71 8.66 11.40
N PHE A 143 -0.97 7.63 10.99
CA PHE A 143 -1.41 6.63 10.00
C PHE A 143 -2.32 5.52 10.56
N GLY A 144 -2.45 5.44 11.87
CA GLY A 144 -3.23 4.42 12.54
C GLY A 144 -4.67 4.37 12.06
N ILE A 145 -5.23 3.16 11.95
CA ILE A 145 -6.69 2.96 11.98
C ILE A 145 -7.26 3.05 13.41
N MET A 146 -6.36 2.99 14.40
CA MET A 146 -6.65 3.20 15.82
C MET A 146 -5.81 4.36 16.36
N MET A 147 -6.36 5.11 17.31
CA MET A 147 -5.61 6.11 18.07
C MET A 147 -4.57 5.46 19.00
N SER A 148 -3.47 6.16 19.26
CA SER A 148 -2.38 5.72 20.10
C SER A 148 -2.67 5.82 21.60
N ASN A 149 -3.56 6.74 21.97
CA ASN A 149 -3.92 7.07 23.35
C ASN A 149 -4.91 6.03 23.91
N PRO A 150 -4.63 5.41 25.06
CA PRO A 150 -5.58 4.51 25.74
C PRO A 150 -6.94 5.21 25.97
N PRO A 151 -8.08 4.54 25.73
CA PRO A 151 -8.23 3.11 25.50
C PRO A 151 -8.01 2.61 24.05
N TRP A 152 -7.25 3.32 23.21
CA TRP A 152 -7.03 3.02 21.78
C TRP A 152 -8.35 3.06 21.02
N GLY A 153 -8.96 4.25 21.00
CA GLY A 153 -10.21 4.43 20.26
C GLY A 153 -10.02 4.22 18.77
N ALA A 154 -11.00 3.55 18.16
CA ALA A 154 -11.10 3.42 16.71
C ALA A 154 -11.22 4.80 16.06
N LYS A 155 -10.55 4.99 14.91
CA LYS A 155 -10.80 6.14 14.04
C LYS A 155 -12.07 5.89 13.22
N LEU A 156 -12.59 6.94 12.58
CA LEU A 156 -13.83 6.88 11.78
C LEU A 156 -13.80 5.73 10.75
N ALA A 157 -12.68 5.58 10.05
CA ALA A 157 -12.50 4.57 9.02
C ALA A 157 -12.37 3.11 9.51
N TYR A 158 -12.37 2.84 10.82
CA TYR A 158 -12.07 1.51 11.35
C TYR A 158 -13.05 0.41 10.90
N ASP A 159 -14.35 0.68 11.03
CA ASP A 159 -15.37 -0.30 10.63
C ASP A 159 -15.42 -0.46 9.11
N ASP A 160 -15.12 0.60 8.37
CA ASP A 160 -15.05 0.58 6.91
C ASP A 160 -13.83 -0.22 6.44
N LEU A 161 -12.65 -0.06 7.06
CA LEU A 161 -11.48 -0.89 6.76
C LEU A 161 -11.79 -2.35 7.03
N ARG A 162 -12.44 -2.65 8.16
CA ARG A 162 -12.86 -4.01 8.49
C ARG A 162 -13.84 -4.57 7.45
N TYR A 163 -14.78 -3.77 6.98
CA TYR A 163 -15.69 -4.15 5.91
C TYR A 163 -14.94 -4.42 4.61
N GLN A 164 -14.05 -3.54 4.18
CA GLN A 164 -13.25 -3.69 2.95
C GLN A 164 -12.39 -4.96 2.99
N VAL A 165 -11.70 -5.22 4.11
CA VAL A 165 -10.93 -6.45 4.30
C VAL A 165 -11.83 -7.70 4.23
N SER A 166 -13.07 -7.64 4.72
CA SER A 166 -14.00 -8.77 4.64
C SER A 166 -14.44 -9.11 3.20
N ARG A 167 -14.21 -8.20 2.25
CA ARG A 167 -14.52 -8.40 0.83
C ARG A 167 -13.41 -9.13 0.06
N TRP A 168 -12.19 -9.24 0.61
CA TRP A 168 -11.14 -10.05 -0.01
C TRP A 168 -11.52 -11.54 0.04
N GLN A 169 -11.60 -12.16 -1.14
CA GLN A 169 -11.86 -13.58 -1.35
C GLN A 169 -10.75 -14.21 -2.17
#